data_AF-A0A0G4NUY6-F1
#
_entry.id   AF-A0A0G4NUY6-F1
#
_cell.length_a   1.000
_cell.length_b   1.000
_cell.length_c   1.000
_cell.angle_alpha   90.00
_cell.angle_beta   90.00
_cell.angle_gamma   90.00
#
_symmetry.space_group_name_H-M   'P 1'
#
loop_
_entity.id
_entity.type
_entity.pdbx_description
1 polymer ?
#
loop_
_entity_poly.entity_id
_entity_poly.type
_entity_poly.pdbx_seq_one_letter_code
_entity_poly.pdbx_strand_id
1 'polypeptide(L)'
;MIEEDCAMIKATEEYQDVVEAFGLSPTRWWNKRQLKARNTWNIPDHIMCLWDDLELVTARDRSTHPLFSMRIESLLLALLADKIKKESLNPHRPLSPPHWSFRKRISTLGMEDGKDITPENIIDYVLWYGHCWELETNMIVMKSKSPVPQSWTLLQNMARIHHARKLSKRVAVIYGVITDGSKWVFIHLTNKSLYTIREFVWDDEQHQIMGQIQDIIDQAVACHRKILSRSSLPTPTVHQISDCQITELPAPCDCSDDESAWVTEQNAYHTATVEERDYDTDIEPCTWLTMSVAVLPTELICDICSYLELRDWIAFRTTCLSVYTKSLDAFADRYCKSIGLILTSHSLGRLEELAANYSFRTRVQELWVVPSLFGGFYEMDVNSFKSCITSHRDKPSKTVGQINSQHTAYRAVVEDHLNIIESGTLNNVLNKCMARFENLTVIRMQLKDSDFFWNSNPIAKDEVQFLGWQRFPLTGN
;
A
#
# COMPACT_ATOMS: atom_id res chain seq x y z
N MET A 1 -11.15 11.58 13.51
CA MET A 1 -12.33 10.91 12.95
C MET A 1 -13.36 11.97 12.70
N ILE A 2 -13.63 12.24 11.43
CA ILE A 2 -14.80 13.02 11.04
C ILE A 2 -15.98 12.04 11.19
N GLU A 3 -17.00 12.42 11.95
CA GLU A 3 -18.18 11.59 12.24
C GLU A 3 -18.94 11.21 10.94
N GLU A 4 -18.69 11.97 9.87
CA GLU A 4 -19.30 11.89 8.55
C GLU A 4 -18.90 10.63 7.76
N ASP A 5 -17.64 10.19 7.81
CA ASP A 5 -17.18 9.05 7.00
C ASP A 5 -17.71 7.70 7.54
N CYS A 6 -17.80 7.57 8.85
CA CYS A 6 -18.47 6.43 9.49
C CYS A 6 -19.99 6.43 9.24
N ALA A 7 -20.61 7.61 9.12
CA ALA A 7 -22.02 7.72 8.76
C ALA A 7 -22.23 7.32 7.28
N MET A 8 -21.30 7.71 6.40
CA MET A 8 -21.30 7.34 4.99
C MET A 8 -21.25 5.83 4.79
N ILE A 9 -20.34 5.13 5.49
CA ILE A 9 -20.22 3.66 5.43
C ILE A 9 -21.54 2.97 5.85
N LYS A 10 -22.24 3.51 6.85
CA LYS A 10 -23.48 2.91 7.36
C LYS A 10 -24.72 3.23 6.53
N ALA A 11 -24.62 4.24 5.67
CA ALA A 11 -25.72 4.72 4.85
C ALA A 11 -25.87 3.91 3.55
N THR A 12 -24.88 3.08 3.19
CA THR A 12 -24.98 2.20 2.02
C THR A 12 -25.84 0.99 2.32
N GLU A 13 -26.70 0.62 1.37
CA GLU A 13 -27.64 -0.50 1.49
C GLU A 13 -26.90 -1.83 1.64
N GLU A 14 -25.83 -1.99 0.85
CA GLU A 14 -24.97 -3.18 0.85
C GLU A 14 -24.31 -3.43 2.21
N TYR A 15 -24.04 -2.36 2.95
CA TYR A 15 -23.49 -2.48 4.30
C TYR A 15 -24.51 -3.05 5.28
N GLN A 16 -25.77 -2.59 5.21
CA GLN A 16 -26.84 -3.11 6.06
C GLN A 16 -27.11 -4.58 5.74
N ASP A 17 -27.15 -4.94 4.46
CA ASP A 17 -27.34 -6.31 4.00
C ASP A 17 -26.28 -7.26 4.58
N VAL A 18 -25.01 -6.85 4.55
CA VAL A 18 -23.91 -7.64 5.14
C VAL A 18 -24.07 -7.78 6.65
N VAL A 19 -24.42 -6.70 7.35
CA VAL A 19 -24.59 -6.71 8.81
C VAL A 19 -25.74 -7.62 9.22
N GLU A 20 -26.87 -7.54 8.51
CA GLU A 20 -28.06 -8.37 8.77
C GLU A 20 -27.79 -9.84 8.43
N ALA A 21 -27.27 -10.12 7.23
CA ALA A 21 -27.03 -11.49 6.75
C ALA A 21 -26.09 -12.29 7.66
N PHE A 22 -25.09 -11.63 8.27
CA PHE A 22 -24.12 -12.28 9.15
C PHE A 22 -24.37 -12.04 10.64
N GLY A 23 -25.48 -11.39 11.01
CA GLY A 23 -25.83 -11.10 12.40
C GLY A 23 -24.75 -10.31 13.13
N LEU A 24 -24.12 -9.35 12.44
CA LEU A 24 -23.04 -8.54 12.97
C LEU A 24 -23.61 -7.40 13.81
N SER A 25 -22.82 -6.88 14.75
CA SER A 25 -23.22 -5.70 15.52
C SER A 25 -22.05 -4.77 15.74
N PRO A 26 -22.26 -3.44 15.68
CA PRO A 26 -21.20 -2.51 16.04
C PRO A 26 -20.88 -2.63 17.53
N THR A 27 -19.60 -2.48 17.90
CA THR A 27 -19.22 -2.40 19.32
C THR A 27 -19.91 -1.22 20.03
N ARG A 28 -20.50 -1.45 21.22
CA ARG A 28 -21.05 -0.40 22.08
C ARG A 28 -19.95 0.60 22.43
N TRP A 29 -20.03 1.78 21.83
CA TRP A 29 -19.01 2.84 21.84
C TRP A 29 -17.75 2.46 21.08
N TRP A 30 -17.31 3.35 20.19
CA TRP A 30 -16.07 3.30 19.42
C TRP A 30 -14.91 3.09 20.39
N ASN A 31 -14.60 1.84 20.68
CA ASN A 31 -13.50 1.52 21.56
C ASN A 31 -12.24 1.81 20.75
N LYS A 32 -11.85 3.09 20.73
CA LYS A 32 -10.62 3.60 20.11
C LYS A 32 -9.44 2.73 20.50
N ARG A 33 -9.50 2.08 21.68
CA ARG A 33 -8.49 1.17 22.22
C ARG A 33 -8.23 -0.10 21.39
N GLN A 34 -9.19 -0.64 20.63
CA GLN A 34 -8.96 -1.89 19.89
C GLN A 34 -8.17 -1.69 18.59
N LEU A 35 -8.40 -0.56 17.92
CA LEU A 35 -7.69 -0.13 16.72
C LEU A 35 -6.82 1.09 17.03
N LYS A 36 -6.17 1.11 18.19
CA LYS A 36 -5.13 2.10 18.51
C LYS A 36 -3.84 1.33 18.73
N ALA A 37 -2.87 1.64 17.88
CA ALA A 37 -1.51 1.16 18.00
C ALA A 37 -1.02 1.27 19.45
N ARG A 38 -0.55 0.15 19.99
CA ARG A 38 0.02 0.08 21.35
C ARG A 38 1.42 0.67 21.38
N ASN A 39 2.15 0.49 20.29
CA ASN A 39 3.54 0.90 20.13
C ASN A 39 3.73 1.68 18.82
N THR A 40 4.73 2.55 18.82
CA THR A 40 5.26 3.17 17.60
C THR A 40 6.36 2.28 17.05
N TRP A 41 6.30 1.97 15.75
CA TRP A 41 7.38 1.24 15.08
C TRP A 41 8.36 2.22 14.44
N ASN A 42 9.66 2.00 14.66
CA ASN A 42 10.71 2.77 14.03
C ASN A 42 10.96 2.19 12.64
N ILE A 43 10.81 3.04 11.62
CA ILE A 43 10.98 2.67 10.23
C ILE A 43 12.47 2.39 9.99
N PRO A 44 12.86 1.20 9.49
CA PRO A 44 14.21 0.96 9.03
C PRO A 44 14.56 1.99 7.96
N ASP A 45 15.72 2.61 8.09
CA ASP A 45 16.15 3.72 7.23
C ASP A 45 16.01 3.38 5.73
N HIS A 46 16.31 2.15 5.33
CA HIS A 46 16.19 1.73 3.94
C HIS A 46 14.77 1.69 3.38
N ILE A 47 13.76 1.46 4.23
CA ILE A 47 12.35 1.53 3.82
C ILE A 47 11.94 2.99 3.67
N MET A 48 12.43 3.88 4.54
CA MET A 48 12.25 5.32 4.34
C MET A 48 12.90 5.77 3.03
N CYS A 49 14.16 5.40 2.80
CA CYS A 49 14.84 5.76 1.56
C CYS A 49 14.16 5.15 0.32
N LEU A 50 13.61 3.94 0.41
CA LEU A 50 12.82 3.35 -0.67
C LEU A 50 11.52 4.13 -0.93
N TRP A 51 10.83 4.58 0.12
CA TRP A 51 9.62 5.39 -0.02
C TRP A 51 9.91 6.80 -0.54
N ASP A 52 11.06 7.34 -0.18
CA ASP A 52 11.61 8.58 -0.71
C ASP A 52 11.94 8.44 -2.21
N ASP A 53 12.61 7.36 -2.61
CA ASP A 53 12.87 7.01 -4.02
C ASP A 53 11.56 6.84 -4.79
N LEU A 54 10.58 6.19 -4.16
CA LEU A 54 9.24 6.05 -4.71
C LEU A 54 8.59 7.42 -4.92
N GLU A 55 8.66 8.31 -3.93
CA GLU A 55 8.10 9.67 -4.05
C GLU A 55 8.75 10.43 -5.20
N LEU A 56 10.07 10.34 -5.34
CA LEU A 56 10.81 10.93 -6.45
C LEU A 56 10.25 10.45 -7.79
N VAL A 57 10.16 9.14 -8.02
CA VAL A 57 9.76 8.64 -9.34
C VAL A 57 8.24 8.73 -9.58
N THR A 58 7.42 8.85 -8.53
CA THR A 58 5.94 8.92 -8.61
C THR A 58 5.38 10.33 -8.78
N ALA A 59 6.18 11.39 -8.69
CA ALA A 59 5.70 12.77 -8.78
C ALA A 59 5.11 13.18 -10.15
N ARG A 60 4.93 12.23 -11.08
CA ARG A 60 4.55 12.47 -12.49
C ARG A 60 3.05 12.39 -12.77
N ASP A 61 2.27 11.59 -12.03
CA ASP A 61 0.87 11.29 -12.40
C ASP A 61 -0.06 11.23 -11.17
N ARG A 62 -1.15 12.01 -11.20
CA ARG A 62 -2.14 12.14 -10.11
C ARG A 62 -3.22 11.05 -10.12
N SER A 63 -3.23 10.16 -11.12
CA SER A 63 -4.13 9.00 -11.10
C SER A 63 -3.66 7.97 -10.07
N THR A 64 -4.58 7.12 -9.56
CA THR A 64 -4.31 6.05 -8.57
C THR A 64 -3.04 5.28 -8.91
N HIS A 65 -1.93 5.72 -8.33
CA HIS A 65 -0.60 5.39 -8.82
C HIS A 65 -0.38 3.88 -8.66
N PRO A 66 0.11 3.16 -9.68
CA PRO A 66 0.52 1.75 -9.56
C PRO A 66 1.51 1.50 -8.41
N LEU A 67 2.14 2.56 -7.92
CA LEU A 67 3.17 2.55 -6.88
C LEU A 67 2.61 2.77 -5.45
N PHE A 68 1.32 3.13 -5.28
CA PHE A 68 0.66 2.96 -3.98
C PHE A 68 0.58 1.49 -3.58
N SER A 69 0.38 0.61 -4.56
CA SER A 69 0.50 -0.84 -4.37
C SER A 69 1.86 -1.20 -3.79
N MET A 70 2.93 -0.57 -4.29
CA MET A 70 4.31 -0.79 -3.82
C MET A 70 4.52 -0.27 -2.39
N ARG A 71 3.94 0.88 -2.03
CA ARG A 71 3.98 1.36 -0.64
C ARG A 71 3.29 0.38 0.31
N ILE A 72 2.10 -0.10 -0.06
CA ILE A 72 1.36 -1.09 0.74
C ILE A 72 2.17 -2.39 0.86
N GLU A 73 2.63 -2.94 -0.27
CA GLU A 73 3.39 -4.20 -0.31
C GLU A 73 4.70 -4.11 0.48
N SER A 74 5.50 -3.08 0.25
CA SER A 74 6.76 -2.85 0.96
C SER A 74 6.54 -2.70 2.46
N LEU A 75 5.49 -1.98 2.87
CA LEU A 75 5.13 -1.84 4.28
C LEU A 75 4.77 -3.20 4.91
N LEU A 76 3.84 -3.94 4.29
CA LEU A 76 3.36 -5.22 4.81
C LEU A 76 4.49 -6.26 4.88
N LEU A 77 5.33 -6.33 3.85
CA LEU A 77 6.46 -7.25 3.78
C LEU A 77 7.56 -6.87 4.77
N ALA A 78 7.94 -5.59 4.86
CA ALA A 78 9.00 -5.14 5.75
C ALA A 78 8.64 -5.36 7.23
N LEU A 79 7.41 -5.04 7.63
CA LEU A 79 6.95 -5.24 9.01
C LEU A 79 6.93 -6.73 9.39
N LEU A 80 6.48 -7.60 8.48
CA LEU A 80 6.47 -9.03 8.73
C LEU A 80 7.90 -9.61 8.79
N ALA A 81 8.77 -9.22 7.85
CA ALA A 81 10.15 -9.68 7.82
C ALA A 81 10.94 -9.26 9.07
N ASP A 82 10.79 -7.99 9.50
CA ASP A 82 11.38 -7.48 10.75
C ASP A 82 10.91 -8.31 11.95
N LYS A 83 9.62 -8.62 12.03
CA LYS A 83 9.09 -9.44 13.10
C LYS A 83 9.62 -10.87 13.08
N ILE A 84 9.61 -11.55 11.94
CA ILE A 84 10.14 -12.92 11.80
C ILE A 84 11.61 -12.98 12.19
N LYS A 85 12.41 -11.99 11.76
CA LYS A 85 13.83 -11.88 12.09
C LYS A 85 14.06 -11.73 13.59
N LYS A 86 13.33 -10.83 14.25
CA LYS A 86 13.42 -10.61 15.71
C LYS A 86 13.03 -11.85 16.51
N GLU A 87 12.06 -12.60 16.01
CA GLU A 87 11.54 -13.79 16.68
C GLU A 87 12.34 -15.06 16.40
N SER A 88 13.37 -14.98 15.54
CA SER A 88 14.20 -16.13 15.13
C SER A 88 13.38 -17.36 14.76
N LEU A 89 12.22 -17.16 14.11
CA LEU A 89 11.35 -18.25 13.70
C LEU A 89 12.09 -19.09 12.65
N ASN A 90 12.51 -20.29 13.05
CA ASN A 90 13.33 -21.18 12.23
C ASN A 90 12.50 -21.69 11.03
N PRO A 91 12.90 -21.43 9.78
CA PRO A 91 12.14 -21.86 8.60
C PRO A 91 12.08 -23.39 8.44
N HIS A 92 12.90 -24.15 9.15
CA HIS A 92 12.95 -25.61 9.11
C HIS A 92 11.95 -26.32 10.05
N ARG A 93 10.94 -25.61 10.57
CA ARG A 93 9.86 -26.23 11.37
C ARG A 93 8.72 -26.76 10.47
N PRO A 94 7.91 -27.73 10.94
CA PRO A 94 6.86 -28.37 10.12
C PRO A 94 5.78 -27.41 9.60
N LEU A 95 5.54 -26.30 10.31
CA LEU A 95 4.63 -25.24 9.85
C LEU A 95 5.44 -24.03 9.39
N SER A 96 5.11 -23.55 8.19
CA SER A 96 5.64 -22.30 7.67
C SER A 96 5.37 -21.15 8.67
N PRO A 97 6.33 -20.25 8.88
CA PRO A 97 6.09 -19.05 9.67
C PRO A 97 4.93 -18.23 9.07
N PRO A 98 4.38 -17.26 9.83
CA PRO A 98 3.38 -16.36 9.28
C PRO A 98 3.88 -15.73 7.98
N HIS A 99 3.03 -15.71 6.95
CA HIS A 99 3.40 -15.24 5.62
C HIS A 99 2.23 -14.54 4.94
N TRP A 100 2.57 -13.67 3.99
CA TRP A 100 1.60 -13.06 3.09
C TRP A 100 1.35 -14.00 1.91
N SER A 101 0.08 -14.20 1.58
CA SER A 101 -0.31 -14.74 0.27
C SER A 101 -1.05 -13.67 -0.52
N PHE A 102 -0.91 -13.70 -1.83
CA PHE A 102 -1.37 -12.65 -2.72
C PHE A 102 -2.61 -13.07 -3.50
N ARG A 103 -3.44 -12.07 -3.85
CA ARG A 103 -4.53 -12.16 -4.83
C ARG A 103 -5.39 -13.41 -4.65
N LYS A 104 -6.23 -13.39 -3.62
CA LYS A 104 -7.12 -14.47 -3.23
C LYS A 104 -8.58 -14.11 -3.45
N ARG A 105 -9.43 -15.13 -3.47
CA ARG A 105 -10.90 -15.00 -3.44
C ARG A 105 -11.48 -15.93 -2.40
N ILE A 106 -12.61 -15.56 -1.82
CA ILE A 106 -13.40 -16.46 -0.97
C ILE A 106 -14.49 -17.10 -1.81
N SER A 107 -14.52 -18.43 -1.83
CA SER A 107 -15.60 -19.23 -2.41
C SER A 107 -16.36 -19.98 -1.31
N THR A 108 -17.69 -20.02 -1.42
CA THR A 108 -18.59 -20.79 -0.55
C THR A 108 -19.61 -21.52 -1.41
N LEU A 109 -19.73 -22.83 -1.28
CA LEU A 109 -20.69 -23.64 -2.03
C LEU A 109 -22.14 -23.22 -1.67
N GLY A 110 -22.97 -22.91 -2.68
CA GLY A 110 -24.38 -22.55 -2.50
C GLY A 110 -24.74 -21.06 -2.61
N MET A 111 -23.75 -20.18 -2.78
CA MET A 111 -23.95 -18.84 -3.33
C MET A 111 -23.56 -18.92 -4.81
N GLU A 112 -24.48 -18.70 -5.75
CA GLU A 112 -24.14 -18.67 -7.18
C GLU A 112 -23.10 -17.57 -7.45
N ASP A 113 -21.83 -17.94 -7.49
CA ASP A 113 -20.71 -17.12 -8.01
C ASP A 113 -20.77 -17.10 -9.56
N GLY A 114 -21.98 -16.98 -10.10
CA GLY A 114 -22.35 -17.34 -11.46
C GLY A 114 -22.93 -16.18 -12.26
N LYS A 115 -22.16 -15.11 -12.42
CA LYS A 115 -22.06 -14.23 -13.61
C LYS A 115 -21.38 -12.94 -13.19
N ASP A 116 -20.27 -12.64 -13.86
CA ASP A 116 -19.39 -11.50 -13.66
C ASP A 116 -18.57 -11.53 -12.35
N ILE A 117 -17.28 -11.80 -12.50
CA ILE A 117 -16.27 -11.56 -11.46
C ILE A 117 -16.27 -10.05 -11.22
N THR A 118 -17.04 -9.57 -10.24
CA THR A 118 -16.90 -8.18 -9.83
C THR A 118 -15.51 -8.02 -9.20
N PRO A 119 -14.69 -7.06 -9.68
CA PRO A 119 -13.34 -6.82 -9.16
C PRO A 119 -13.31 -6.54 -7.64
N GLU A 120 -14.46 -6.17 -7.09
CA GLU A 120 -14.70 -5.72 -5.72
C GLU A 120 -14.58 -6.83 -4.66
N ASN A 121 -14.47 -8.10 -5.05
CA ASN A 121 -14.32 -9.24 -4.13
C ASN A 121 -12.92 -9.86 -4.09
N ILE A 122 -11.93 -9.21 -4.70
CA ILE A 122 -10.55 -9.68 -4.69
C ILE A 122 -9.88 -9.27 -3.38
N ILE A 123 -9.29 -10.24 -2.69
CA ILE A 123 -8.46 -9.99 -1.52
C ILE A 123 -7.01 -9.94 -1.97
N ASP A 124 -6.41 -8.75 -1.96
CA ASP A 124 -5.04 -8.55 -2.46
C ASP A 124 -3.98 -9.23 -1.58
N TYR A 125 -4.14 -9.17 -0.26
CA TYR A 125 -3.19 -9.79 0.67
C TYR A 125 -3.90 -10.53 1.80
N VAL A 126 -3.41 -11.73 2.14
CA VAL A 126 -3.88 -12.51 3.29
C VAL A 126 -2.69 -12.83 4.18
N LEU A 127 -2.78 -12.48 5.47
CA LEU A 127 -1.78 -12.84 6.48
C LEU A 127 -2.13 -14.18 7.11
N TRP A 128 -1.48 -15.24 6.66
CA TRP A 128 -1.63 -16.57 7.26
C TRP A 128 -0.77 -16.69 8.50
N TYR A 129 -1.32 -17.30 9.56
CA TYR A 129 -0.54 -17.78 10.70
C TYR A 129 -0.52 -19.30 10.81
N GLY A 130 -1.32 -20.00 9.99
CA GLY A 130 -1.47 -21.44 9.99
C GLY A 130 -2.07 -21.97 8.69
N HIS A 131 -2.79 -23.09 8.76
CA HIS A 131 -3.25 -23.83 7.59
C HIS A 131 -4.47 -23.19 6.91
N CYS A 132 -4.48 -23.16 5.58
CA CYS A 132 -5.54 -22.54 4.79
C CYS A 132 -6.90 -23.24 4.94
N TRP A 133 -6.93 -24.57 5.09
CA TRP A 133 -8.17 -25.34 5.31
C TRP A 133 -8.84 -25.10 6.67
N GLU A 134 -8.08 -24.64 7.67
CA GLU A 134 -8.64 -24.18 8.96
C GLU A 134 -9.00 -22.69 8.92
N LEU A 135 -8.84 -22.05 7.75
CA LEU A 135 -8.92 -20.61 7.57
C LEU A 135 -8.06 -19.86 8.61
N GLU A 136 -6.86 -20.34 8.94
CA GLU A 136 -5.97 -19.75 9.97
C GLU A 136 -5.25 -18.47 9.48
N THR A 137 -6.04 -17.46 9.12
CA THR A 137 -5.61 -16.11 8.73
C THR A 137 -5.88 -15.08 9.82
N ASN A 138 -4.95 -14.16 10.07
CA ASN A 138 -5.15 -13.09 11.04
C ASN A 138 -5.74 -11.82 10.42
N MET A 139 -5.35 -11.55 9.17
CA MET A 139 -5.68 -10.31 8.47
C MET A 139 -5.92 -10.54 6.99
N ILE A 140 -6.89 -9.82 6.42
CA ILE A 140 -7.04 -9.67 4.97
C ILE A 140 -6.90 -8.20 4.58
N VAL A 141 -6.37 -7.93 3.40
CA VAL A 141 -6.16 -6.57 2.89
C VAL A 141 -6.68 -6.49 1.47
N MET A 142 -7.45 -5.44 1.19
CA MET A 142 -8.01 -5.13 -0.12
C MET A 142 -7.51 -3.76 -0.59
N LYS A 143 -7.11 -3.67 -1.85
CA LYS A 143 -6.79 -2.43 -2.53
C LYS A 143 -8.05 -1.89 -3.17
N SER A 144 -8.32 -0.62 -2.94
CA SER A 144 -9.49 0.05 -3.49
C SER A 144 -9.11 1.48 -3.84
N LYS A 145 -9.72 2.02 -4.91
CA LYS A 145 -9.57 3.45 -5.25
C LYS A 145 -10.39 4.36 -4.33
N SER A 146 -11.32 3.78 -3.57
CA SER A 146 -12.30 4.47 -2.73
C SER A 146 -12.54 3.64 -1.45
N PRO A 147 -11.52 3.50 -0.59
CA PRO A 147 -11.52 2.53 0.52
C PRO A 147 -12.62 2.77 1.55
N VAL A 148 -13.05 4.02 1.76
CA VAL A 148 -14.12 4.37 2.69
C VAL A 148 -15.47 3.83 2.21
N PRO A 149 -16.03 4.25 1.04
CA PRO A 149 -17.32 3.76 0.59
C PRO A 149 -17.31 2.26 0.24
N GLN A 150 -16.17 1.69 -0.16
CA GLN A 150 -16.07 0.25 -0.48
C GLN A 150 -15.78 -0.63 0.75
N SER A 151 -15.69 -0.08 1.97
CA SER A 151 -15.35 -0.85 3.17
C SER A 151 -16.35 -1.96 3.53
N TRP A 152 -17.58 -1.91 3.02
CA TRP A 152 -18.55 -2.99 3.15
C TRP A 152 -18.10 -4.29 2.45
N THR A 153 -17.37 -4.20 1.33
CA THR A 153 -16.82 -5.37 0.61
C THR A 153 -15.79 -6.12 1.44
N LEU A 154 -14.93 -5.37 2.14
CA LEU A 154 -14.00 -5.91 3.12
C LEU A 154 -14.75 -6.58 4.26
N LEU A 155 -15.76 -5.90 4.82
CA LEU A 155 -16.56 -6.47 5.91
C LEU A 155 -17.24 -7.78 5.49
N GLN A 156 -17.78 -7.85 4.28
CA GLN A 156 -18.40 -9.04 3.72
C GLN A 156 -17.40 -10.21 3.64
N ASN A 157 -16.21 -9.98 3.10
CA ASN A 157 -15.18 -11.01 3.00
C ASN A 157 -14.71 -11.47 4.39
N MET A 158 -14.51 -10.54 5.33
CA MET A 158 -14.18 -10.90 6.70
C MET A 158 -15.32 -11.69 7.39
N ALA A 159 -16.58 -11.33 7.13
CA ALA A 159 -17.75 -11.97 7.71
C ALA A 159 -17.92 -13.41 7.22
N ARG A 160 -17.61 -13.70 5.95
CA ARG A 160 -17.57 -15.08 5.42
C ARG A 160 -16.57 -15.95 6.17
N ILE A 161 -15.34 -15.47 6.38
CA ILE A 161 -14.30 -16.18 7.15
C ILE A 161 -14.74 -16.35 8.62
N HIS A 162 -15.29 -15.29 9.21
CA HIS A 162 -15.79 -15.28 10.57
C HIS A 162 -16.87 -16.34 10.77
N HIS A 163 -17.88 -16.37 9.90
CA HIS A 163 -19.00 -17.30 9.94
C HIS A 163 -18.53 -18.75 9.81
N ALA A 164 -17.67 -19.06 8.84
CA ALA A 164 -17.10 -20.39 8.64
C ALA A 164 -16.37 -20.91 9.90
N ARG A 165 -15.56 -20.05 10.53
CA ARG A 165 -14.88 -20.37 11.79
C ARG A 165 -15.86 -20.58 12.94
N LYS A 166 -16.93 -19.78 13.04
CA LYS A 166 -17.98 -19.92 14.07
C LYS A 166 -18.73 -21.24 13.94
N LEU A 167 -19.15 -21.61 12.73
CA LEU A 167 -19.78 -22.91 12.45
C LEU A 167 -18.90 -24.07 12.94
N SER A 168 -17.58 -23.93 12.75
CA SER A 168 -16.57 -24.92 13.13
C SER A 168 -16.10 -24.81 14.58
N LYS A 169 -16.74 -23.96 15.41
CA LYS A 169 -16.39 -23.70 16.82
C LYS A 169 -14.92 -23.28 16.99
N ARG A 170 -14.36 -22.56 16.02
CA ARG A 170 -13.01 -21.97 16.06
C ARG A 170 -13.06 -20.52 16.53
N VAL A 171 -11.90 -20.00 16.95
CA VAL A 171 -11.76 -18.57 17.25
C VAL A 171 -11.94 -17.78 15.96
N ALA A 172 -12.97 -16.93 15.93
CA ALA A 172 -13.38 -16.22 14.73
C ALA A 172 -12.90 -14.76 14.68
N VAL A 173 -11.92 -14.39 15.50
CA VAL A 173 -11.33 -13.04 15.47
C VAL A 173 -10.56 -12.84 14.17
N ILE A 174 -10.79 -11.72 13.50
CA ILE A 174 -10.11 -11.38 12.24
C ILE A 174 -9.98 -9.86 12.08
N TYR A 175 -8.87 -9.42 11.49
CA TYR A 175 -8.61 -8.04 11.09
C TYR A 175 -8.77 -7.89 9.58
N GLY A 176 -9.15 -6.69 9.15
CA GLY A 176 -9.25 -6.32 7.74
C GLY A 176 -8.69 -4.93 7.52
N VAL A 177 -8.12 -4.72 6.35
CA VAL A 177 -7.68 -3.40 5.88
C VAL A 177 -8.16 -3.18 4.46
N ILE A 178 -8.73 -2.02 4.17
CA ILE A 178 -8.98 -1.58 2.80
C ILE A 178 -8.31 -0.23 2.60
N THR A 179 -7.55 -0.09 1.51
CA THR A 179 -6.68 1.07 1.32
C THR A 179 -6.38 1.37 -0.15
N ASP A 180 -6.18 2.65 -0.46
CA ASP A 180 -5.59 3.14 -1.72
C ASP A 180 -4.10 3.51 -1.56
N GLY A 181 -3.50 3.26 -0.38
CA GLY A 181 -2.14 3.66 0.00
C GLY A 181 -2.04 5.03 0.68
N SER A 182 -3.09 5.86 0.61
CA SER A 182 -3.19 7.18 1.24
C SER A 182 -4.20 7.17 2.38
N LYS A 183 -5.36 6.54 2.22
CA LYS A 183 -6.35 6.28 3.26
C LYS A 183 -6.35 4.82 3.62
N TRP A 184 -6.50 4.55 4.91
CA TRP A 184 -6.44 3.21 5.47
C TRP A 184 -7.63 2.99 6.38
N VAL A 185 -8.56 2.12 5.97
CA VAL A 185 -9.70 1.74 6.79
C VAL A 185 -9.43 0.37 7.40
N PHE A 186 -9.31 0.34 8.72
CA PHE A 186 -9.15 -0.88 9.50
C PHE A 186 -10.49 -1.34 10.04
N ILE A 187 -10.76 -2.63 9.91
CA ILE A 187 -11.90 -3.31 10.49
C ILE A 187 -11.39 -4.41 11.42
N HIS A 188 -11.99 -4.53 12.59
CA HIS A 188 -11.74 -5.63 13.51
C HIS A 188 -13.05 -6.32 13.84
N LEU A 189 -13.13 -7.62 13.55
CA LEU A 189 -14.25 -8.49 13.91
C LEU A 189 -13.86 -9.37 15.09
N THR A 190 -14.60 -9.21 16.19
CA THR A 190 -14.41 -9.98 17.42
C THR A 190 -15.12 -11.33 17.36
N ASN A 191 -14.75 -12.27 18.24
CA ASN A 191 -15.39 -13.59 18.35
C ASN A 191 -16.90 -13.56 18.68
N LYS A 192 -17.41 -12.41 19.11
CA LYS A 192 -18.82 -12.16 19.47
C LYS A 192 -19.63 -11.54 18.32
N SER A 193 -19.11 -11.60 17.09
CA SER A 193 -19.70 -10.94 15.92
C SER A 193 -19.83 -9.42 16.08
N LEU A 194 -19.01 -8.82 16.96
CA LEU A 194 -18.93 -7.37 17.11
C LEU A 194 -17.83 -6.82 16.21
N TYR A 195 -18.12 -5.78 15.43
CA TYR A 195 -17.13 -5.10 14.60
C TYR A 195 -16.78 -3.69 15.10
N THR A 196 -15.56 -3.26 14.80
CA THR A 196 -15.08 -1.89 14.98
C THR A 196 -14.40 -1.45 13.68
N ILE A 197 -14.69 -0.23 13.23
CA ILE A 197 -14.10 0.38 12.03
C ILE A 197 -13.30 1.61 12.47
N ARG A 198 -12.13 1.82 11.88
CA ARG A 198 -11.34 3.03 12.07
C ARG A 198 -10.60 3.40 10.79
N GLU A 199 -10.73 4.66 10.41
CA GLU A 199 -10.00 5.25 9.30
C GLU A 199 -8.76 6.01 9.79
N PHE A 200 -7.73 6.00 8.95
CA PHE A 200 -6.51 6.79 9.10
C PHE A 200 -6.12 7.39 7.75
N VAL A 201 -5.51 8.57 7.81
CA VAL A 201 -4.86 9.22 6.65
C VAL A 201 -3.35 9.06 6.79
N TRP A 202 -2.69 8.60 5.73
CA TRP A 202 -1.26 8.28 5.72
C TRP A 202 -0.40 9.47 6.12
N ASP A 203 -0.64 10.64 5.53
CA ASP A 203 0.21 11.81 5.74
C ASP A 203 0.18 12.35 7.18
N ASP A 204 -0.94 12.18 7.87
CA ASP A 204 -1.15 12.68 9.24
C ASP A 204 -0.89 11.60 10.31
N GLU A 205 -1.20 10.34 9.98
CA GLU A 205 -1.29 9.24 10.95
C GLU A 205 -0.40 8.04 10.58
N GLN A 206 0.64 8.25 9.77
CA GLN A 206 1.59 7.21 9.35
C GLN A 206 2.02 6.29 10.49
N HIS A 207 2.52 6.85 11.60
CA HIS A 207 2.98 6.07 12.75
C HIS A 207 1.87 5.22 13.39
N GLN A 208 0.62 5.67 13.35
CA GLN A 208 -0.52 4.91 13.86
C GLN A 208 -0.89 3.75 12.93
N ILE A 209 -0.88 3.97 11.62
CA ILE A 209 -1.12 2.92 10.60
C ILE A 209 -0.09 1.81 10.76
N MET A 210 1.19 2.19 10.82
CA MET A 210 2.30 1.25 10.94
C MET A 210 2.24 0.48 12.26
N GLY A 211 2.01 1.18 13.38
CA GLY A 211 1.87 0.54 14.68
C GLY A 211 0.66 -0.42 14.74
N GLN A 212 -0.44 -0.08 14.06
CA GLN A 212 -1.62 -0.95 14.00
C GLN A 212 -1.34 -2.24 13.21
N ILE A 213 -0.67 -2.14 12.05
CA ILE A 213 -0.27 -3.32 11.27
C ILE A 213 0.71 -4.18 12.07
N GLN A 214 1.67 -3.57 12.75
CA GLN A 214 2.63 -4.29 13.59
C GLN A 214 1.95 -5.05 14.73
N ASP A 215 0.99 -4.42 15.43
CA ASP A 215 0.21 -5.08 16.48
C ASP A 215 -0.56 -6.29 15.95
N ILE A 216 -1.10 -6.20 14.73
CA ILE A 216 -1.80 -7.31 14.08
C ILE A 216 -0.81 -8.42 13.69
N ILE A 217 0.37 -8.09 13.16
CA ILE A 217 1.42 -9.07 12.85
C ILE A 217 1.90 -9.77 14.13
N ASP A 218 2.10 -9.02 15.22
CA ASP A 218 2.48 -9.56 16.52
C ASP A 218 1.44 -10.56 17.04
N GLN A 219 0.16 -10.26 16.85
CA GLN A 219 -0.92 -11.20 17.15
C GLN A 219 -0.90 -12.44 16.25
N ALA A 220 -0.60 -12.28 14.95
CA ALA A 220 -0.48 -13.42 14.03
C ALA A 220 0.64 -14.37 14.47
N VAL A 221 1.80 -13.83 14.85
CA VAL A 221 2.92 -14.62 15.41
C VAL A 221 2.52 -15.31 16.71
N ALA A 222 1.81 -14.62 17.61
CA ALA A 222 1.32 -15.23 18.83
C ALA A 222 0.31 -16.38 18.56
N CYS A 223 -0.56 -16.23 17.57
CA CYS A 223 -1.48 -17.27 17.11
C CYS A 223 -0.71 -18.47 16.51
N HIS A 224 0.30 -18.21 15.67
CA HIS A 224 1.17 -19.23 15.10
C HIS A 224 1.83 -20.08 16.19
N ARG A 225 2.39 -19.46 17.24
CA ARG A 225 2.97 -20.19 18.39
C ARG A 225 1.98 -21.12 19.09
N LYS A 226 0.72 -20.72 19.19
CA LYS A 226 -0.31 -21.55 19.84
C LYS A 226 -0.66 -22.78 19.02
N ILE A 227 -0.55 -22.72 17.69
CA ILE A 227 -0.87 -23.86 16.81
C ILE A 227 0.36 -24.74 16.53
N LEU A 228 1.58 -24.24 16.75
CA LEU A 228 2.82 -25.01 16.58
C LEU A 228 2.89 -26.28 17.45
N SER A 229 2.10 -26.38 18.51
CA SER A 229 2.00 -27.57 19.36
C SER A 229 1.02 -28.62 18.82
N ARG A 230 0.31 -28.36 17.71
CA ARG A 230 -0.66 -29.30 17.14
C ARG A 230 0.05 -30.33 16.30
N SER A 231 -0.23 -31.61 16.58
CA SER A 231 0.31 -32.75 15.84
C SER A 231 -0.42 -32.99 14.51
N SER A 232 -1.67 -32.55 14.37
CA SER A 232 -2.49 -32.71 13.16
C SER A 232 -3.57 -31.63 13.05
N LEU A 233 -4.17 -31.52 11.85
CA LEU A 233 -5.36 -30.71 11.61
C LEU A 233 -6.57 -31.34 12.30
N PRO A 234 -7.53 -30.53 12.77
CA PRO A 234 -8.71 -31.05 13.42
C PRO A 234 -9.59 -31.65 12.34
N THR A 235 -10.26 -32.74 12.67
CA THR A 235 -11.19 -33.40 11.74
C THR A 235 -12.60 -33.34 12.34
N PRO A 236 -13.62 -32.87 11.60
CA PRO A 236 -13.52 -32.25 10.27
C PRO A 236 -12.89 -30.85 10.32
N THR A 237 -12.30 -30.43 9.20
CA THR A 237 -11.68 -29.11 9.05
C THR A 237 -12.72 -28.01 8.89
N VAL A 238 -12.32 -26.74 9.05
CA VAL A 238 -13.23 -25.60 8.81
C VAL A 238 -13.78 -25.62 7.39
N HIS A 239 -12.92 -25.89 6.41
CA HIS A 239 -13.32 -26.07 5.02
C HIS A 239 -14.37 -27.17 4.85
N GLN A 240 -14.17 -28.35 5.44
CA GLN A 240 -15.12 -29.46 5.36
C GLN A 240 -16.47 -29.19 6.04
N ILE A 241 -16.50 -28.34 7.07
CA ILE A 241 -17.74 -28.02 7.81
C ILE A 241 -18.56 -26.93 7.11
N SER A 242 -17.87 -25.96 6.49
CA SER A 242 -18.49 -24.72 6.02
C SER A 242 -18.47 -24.54 4.51
N ASP A 243 -17.78 -25.42 3.78
CA ASP A 243 -17.47 -25.31 2.36
C ASP A 243 -16.83 -23.96 1.96
N CYS A 244 -16.27 -23.25 2.94
CA CYS A 244 -15.59 -21.98 2.74
C CYS A 244 -14.12 -22.22 2.40
N GLN A 245 -13.66 -21.63 1.32
CA GLN A 245 -12.27 -21.73 0.86
C GLN A 245 -11.75 -20.36 0.44
N ILE A 246 -10.46 -20.13 0.72
CA ILE A 246 -9.71 -19.00 0.17
C ILE A 246 -8.83 -19.56 -0.95
N THR A 247 -9.19 -19.25 -2.19
CA THR A 247 -8.52 -19.76 -3.39
C THR A 247 -7.62 -18.70 -4.01
N GLU A 248 -6.59 -19.14 -4.71
CA GLU A 248 -5.72 -18.27 -5.48
C GLU A 248 -6.37 -17.91 -6.81
N LEU A 249 -6.28 -16.64 -7.19
CA LEU A 249 -6.69 -16.21 -8.52
C LEU A 249 -5.47 -16.22 -9.44
N PRO A 250 -5.62 -16.69 -10.69
CA PRO A 250 -4.55 -16.58 -11.67
C PRO A 250 -4.19 -15.11 -11.88
N ALA A 251 -2.92 -14.87 -12.20
CA ALA A 251 -2.47 -13.56 -12.66
C ALA A 251 -3.34 -13.12 -13.85
N PRO A 252 -3.69 -11.82 -13.96
CA PRO A 252 -4.37 -11.34 -15.14
C PRO A 252 -3.39 -11.51 -16.31
N CYS A 253 -3.72 -12.39 -17.25
CA CYS A 253 -2.98 -12.49 -18.49
C CYS A 253 -3.36 -11.25 -19.32
N ASP A 254 -2.48 -10.24 -19.33
CA ASP A 254 -2.58 -9.09 -20.25
C ASP A 254 -2.21 -9.55 -21.67
N CYS A 255 -2.99 -10.47 -22.22
CA CYS A 255 -2.95 -10.86 -23.62
C CYS A 255 -4.35 -10.67 -24.19
N SER A 256 -4.71 -9.43 -24.50
CA SER A 256 -5.77 -9.15 -25.47
C SER A 256 -5.54 -7.78 -26.11
N ASP A 257 -4.69 -7.77 -27.13
CA ASP A 257 -5.10 -7.13 -28.37
C ASP A 257 -5.94 -8.16 -29.14
N ASP A 258 -7.02 -7.67 -29.72
CA ASP A 258 -7.90 -8.25 -30.73
C ASP A 258 -8.98 -9.29 -30.35
N GLU A 259 -10.21 -8.82 -30.53
CA GLU A 259 -11.37 -9.61 -30.96
C GLU A 259 -10.98 -10.60 -32.06
N SER A 260 -11.02 -11.90 -31.76
CA SER A 260 -11.46 -12.87 -32.75
C SER A 260 -12.08 -14.10 -32.10
N ALA A 261 -13.11 -14.58 -32.78
CA ALA A 261 -14.11 -15.54 -32.35
C ALA A 261 -13.56 -16.90 -31.91
N TRP A 262 -14.29 -17.52 -30.99
CA TRP A 262 -14.60 -18.96 -30.85
C TRP A 262 -13.59 -19.93 -31.49
N VAL A 263 -12.96 -20.79 -30.68
CA VAL A 263 -12.86 -22.25 -30.92
C VAL A 263 -12.34 -22.98 -29.66
N THR A 264 -13.23 -23.81 -29.11
CA THR A 264 -13.08 -25.01 -28.25
C THR A 264 -12.33 -24.98 -26.91
N GLU A 265 -13.14 -25.02 -25.86
CA GLU A 265 -13.18 -26.09 -24.84
C GLU A 265 -12.42 -27.39 -25.20
N GLN A 266 -11.16 -27.49 -24.81
CA GLN A 266 -10.45 -28.74 -24.53
C GLN A 266 -9.09 -28.44 -23.89
N ASN A 267 -9.05 -28.48 -22.55
CA ASN A 267 -7.96 -29.10 -21.79
C ASN A 267 -8.43 -29.27 -20.34
N ALA A 268 -9.31 -30.26 -20.25
CA ALA A 268 -9.58 -31.05 -19.08
C ALA A 268 -8.28 -31.52 -18.40
N TYR A 269 -8.27 -31.43 -17.07
CA TYR A 269 -7.69 -32.41 -16.16
C TYR A 269 -6.31 -33.00 -16.51
N HIS A 270 -5.26 -32.44 -15.91
CA HIS A 270 -4.14 -33.24 -15.41
C HIS A 270 -3.91 -32.94 -13.93
N THR A 271 -4.82 -33.48 -13.12
CA THR A 271 -4.50 -33.95 -11.77
C THR A 271 -3.43 -35.03 -11.95
N ALA A 272 -2.17 -34.70 -11.68
CA ALA A 272 -1.16 -35.73 -11.51
C ALA A 272 -1.49 -36.47 -10.21
N THR A 273 -2.11 -37.63 -10.35
CA THR A 273 -2.05 -38.72 -9.38
C THR A 273 -0.58 -39.01 -9.11
N VAL A 274 -0.10 -38.55 -7.96
CA VAL A 274 1.14 -39.06 -7.37
C VAL A 274 0.81 -40.45 -6.87
N GLU A 275 1.02 -41.45 -7.74
CA GLU A 275 1.23 -42.81 -7.29
C GLU A 275 2.53 -42.83 -6.50
N GLU A 276 2.45 -43.15 -5.21
CA GLU A 276 3.59 -43.60 -4.40
C GLU A 276 4.24 -44.78 -5.13
N ARG A 277 5.35 -44.53 -5.82
CA ARG A 277 6.34 -45.55 -6.12
C ARG A 277 7.49 -45.36 -5.15
N ASP A 278 7.68 -46.36 -4.30
CA ASP A 278 8.89 -46.60 -3.52
C ASP A 278 10.10 -46.48 -4.47
N TYR A 279 10.88 -45.41 -4.29
CA TYR A 279 12.23 -45.32 -4.82
C TYR A 279 13.20 -45.54 -3.67
N ASP A 280 14.02 -46.58 -3.88
CA ASP A 280 15.16 -47.00 -3.09
C ASP A 280 15.98 -45.82 -2.56
N THR A 281 16.32 -45.95 -1.28
CA THR A 281 17.35 -45.22 -0.55
C THR A 281 18.69 -45.29 -1.30
N ASP A 282 19.26 -44.13 -1.65
CA ASP A 282 20.69 -43.78 -1.54
C ASP A 282 21.06 -42.60 -2.47
N ILE A 283 20.42 -41.44 -2.27
CA ILE A 283 20.94 -40.17 -2.77
C ILE A 283 21.15 -39.27 -1.56
N GLU A 284 22.42 -39.09 -1.18
CA GLU A 284 22.83 -38.05 -0.24
C GLU A 284 22.18 -36.71 -0.66
N PRO A 285 21.57 -35.96 0.28
CA PRO A 285 20.91 -34.72 -0.08
C PRO A 285 21.98 -33.72 -0.53
N CYS A 286 22.11 -33.51 -1.84
CA CYS A 286 22.81 -32.36 -2.38
C CYS A 286 22.15 -31.11 -1.80
N THR A 287 22.82 -30.53 -0.82
CA THR A 287 22.57 -29.19 -0.31
C THR A 287 22.89 -28.20 -1.41
N TRP A 288 21.99 -28.09 -2.40
CA TRP A 288 21.86 -26.88 -3.18
C TRP A 288 21.46 -25.80 -2.18
N LEU A 289 22.46 -25.17 -1.56
CA LEU A 289 22.32 -23.89 -0.89
C LEU A 289 21.60 -22.99 -1.89
N THR A 290 20.32 -22.75 -1.64
CA THR A 290 19.52 -21.78 -2.37
C THR A 290 20.25 -20.45 -2.24
N MET A 291 21.04 -20.09 -3.26
CA MET A 291 21.81 -18.86 -3.23
C MET A 291 20.81 -17.72 -3.25
N SER A 292 20.72 -17.01 -2.13
CA SER A 292 19.90 -15.82 -2.03
C SER A 292 20.42 -14.78 -3.01
N VAL A 293 19.50 -14.14 -3.74
CA VAL A 293 19.79 -12.99 -4.61
C VAL A 293 20.59 -11.91 -3.87
N ALA A 294 20.41 -11.77 -2.56
CA ALA A 294 21.17 -10.82 -1.74
C ALA A 294 22.69 -11.04 -1.79
N VAL A 295 23.15 -12.25 -2.12
CA VAL A 295 24.59 -12.61 -2.17
C VAL A 295 25.20 -12.27 -3.54
N LEU A 296 24.40 -12.02 -4.56
CA LEU A 296 24.91 -11.70 -5.90
C LEU A 296 25.78 -10.43 -5.89
N PRO A 297 26.89 -10.40 -6.66
CA PRO A 297 27.67 -9.19 -6.87
C PRO A 297 26.82 -8.02 -7.38
N THR A 298 27.26 -6.80 -7.09
CA THR A 298 26.57 -5.56 -7.49
C THR A 298 26.34 -5.51 -9.01
N GLU A 299 27.30 -5.97 -9.79
CA GLU A 299 27.26 -5.99 -11.26
C GLU A 299 26.11 -6.84 -11.78
N LEU A 300 25.88 -8.02 -11.19
CA LEU A 300 24.77 -8.90 -11.59
C LEU A 300 23.42 -8.34 -11.15
N ILE A 301 23.36 -7.71 -9.97
CA ILE A 301 22.14 -7.03 -9.52
C ILE A 301 21.79 -5.89 -10.48
N CYS A 302 22.77 -5.07 -10.88
CA CYS A 302 22.57 -4.00 -11.84
C CYS A 302 22.14 -4.52 -13.21
N ASP A 303 22.74 -5.63 -13.68
CA ASP A 303 22.36 -6.27 -14.94
C ASP A 303 20.91 -6.78 -14.90
N ILE A 304 20.51 -7.51 -13.84
CA ILE A 304 19.12 -7.94 -13.63
C ILE A 304 18.19 -6.72 -13.67
N CYS A 305 18.53 -5.68 -12.93
CA CYS A 305 17.74 -4.45 -12.85
C CYS A 305 17.59 -3.74 -14.22
N SER A 306 18.55 -3.87 -15.13
CA SER A 306 18.46 -3.26 -16.46
C SER A 306 17.28 -3.78 -17.28
N TYR A 307 16.88 -5.04 -17.05
CA TYR A 307 15.72 -5.69 -17.68
C TYR A 307 14.39 -5.43 -16.97
N LEU A 308 14.42 -4.82 -15.77
CA LEU A 308 13.21 -4.54 -15.01
C LEU A 308 12.61 -3.19 -15.43
N GLU A 309 11.29 -3.17 -15.57
CA GLU A 309 10.54 -1.92 -15.59
C GLU A 309 10.57 -1.27 -14.20
N LEU A 310 10.26 0.03 -14.14
CA LEU A 310 10.29 0.80 -12.89
C LEU A 310 9.53 0.08 -11.75
N ARG A 311 8.34 -0.44 -12.05
CA ARG A 311 7.49 -1.13 -11.08
C ARG A 311 8.19 -2.37 -10.50
N ASP A 312 8.73 -3.21 -11.36
CA ASP A 312 9.37 -4.47 -10.95
C ASP A 312 10.72 -4.21 -10.27
N TRP A 313 11.44 -3.17 -10.70
CA TRP A 313 12.69 -2.75 -10.06
C TRP A 313 12.43 -2.27 -8.64
N ILE A 314 11.41 -1.45 -8.42
CA ILE A 314 11.01 -1.05 -7.07
C ILE A 314 10.65 -2.29 -6.25
N ALA A 315 9.79 -3.18 -6.76
CA ALA A 315 9.41 -4.41 -6.07
C ALA A 315 10.66 -5.22 -5.66
N PHE A 316 11.60 -5.37 -6.58
CA PHE A 316 12.88 -6.05 -6.37
C PHE A 316 13.72 -5.38 -5.28
N ARG A 317 13.80 -4.04 -5.24
CA ARG A 317 14.48 -3.28 -4.19
C ARG A 317 13.86 -3.50 -2.80
N THR A 318 12.57 -3.79 -2.73
CA THR A 318 11.86 -4.01 -1.45
C THR A 318 12.19 -5.37 -0.81
N THR A 319 12.79 -6.30 -1.57
CA THR A 319 13.05 -7.67 -1.10
C THR A 319 14.02 -7.71 0.08
N CYS A 320 15.09 -6.91 0.04
CA CYS A 320 16.02 -6.75 1.16
C CYS A 320 16.94 -5.53 1.01
N LEU A 321 17.51 -5.10 2.15
CA LEU A 321 18.50 -4.02 2.23
C LEU A 321 19.70 -4.21 1.28
N SER A 322 20.17 -5.44 1.10
CA SER A 322 21.34 -5.69 0.25
C SER A 322 21.04 -5.41 -1.22
N VAL A 323 19.89 -5.87 -1.73
CA VAL A 323 19.44 -5.61 -3.10
C VAL A 323 19.15 -4.12 -3.29
N TYR A 324 18.51 -3.47 -2.31
CA TYR A 324 18.32 -2.02 -2.33
C TYR A 324 19.64 -1.28 -2.49
N THR A 325 20.63 -1.58 -1.64
CA THR A 325 21.93 -0.89 -1.63
C THR A 325 22.70 -1.12 -2.92
N LYS A 326 22.75 -2.35 -3.41
CA LYS A 326 23.48 -2.72 -4.63
C LYS A 326 22.86 -2.13 -5.89
N SER A 327 21.54 -2.00 -5.94
CA SER A 327 20.85 -1.43 -7.11
C SER A 327 20.69 0.10 -7.04
N LEU A 328 21.11 0.77 -5.95
CA LEU A 328 20.91 2.20 -5.73
C LEU A 328 21.50 3.05 -6.85
N ASP A 329 22.74 2.79 -7.21
CA ASP A 329 23.47 3.54 -8.23
C ASP A 329 22.82 3.40 -9.61
N ALA A 330 22.53 2.16 -10.05
CA ALA A 330 21.86 1.91 -11.32
C ALA A 330 20.45 2.52 -11.39
N PHE A 331 19.73 2.56 -10.25
CA PHE A 331 18.42 3.18 -10.17
C PHE A 331 18.53 4.70 -10.30
N ALA A 332 19.45 5.33 -9.56
CA ALA A 332 19.68 6.76 -9.62
C ALA A 332 20.14 7.20 -11.02
N ASP A 333 20.98 6.38 -11.68
CA ASP A 333 21.43 6.61 -13.05
C ASP A 333 20.26 6.63 -14.06
N ARG A 334 19.22 5.83 -13.83
CA ARG A 334 18.08 5.72 -14.75
C ARG A 334 16.99 6.75 -14.46
N TYR A 335 16.69 7.03 -13.19
CA TYR A 335 15.47 7.74 -12.81
C TYR A 335 15.68 9.10 -12.12
N CYS A 336 16.91 9.46 -11.70
CA CYS A 336 17.16 10.63 -10.85
C CYS A 336 18.04 11.71 -11.52
N LYS A 337 18.07 11.75 -12.87
CA LYS A 337 18.82 12.78 -13.61
C LYS A 337 18.20 14.17 -13.53
N SER A 338 16.88 14.25 -13.35
CA SER A 338 16.11 15.49 -13.32
C SER A 338 15.28 15.55 -12.05
N ILE A 339 15.45 16.62 -11.28
CA ILE A 339 14.69 16.88 -10.04
C ILE A 339 13.88 18.14 -10.24
N GLY A 340 12.59 18.07 -9.95
CA GLY A 340 11.68 19.20 -9.83
C GLY A 340 11.48 19.61 -8.38
N LEU A 341 11.30 20.90 -8.18
CA LEU A 341 11.20 21.54 -6.88
C LEU A 341 10.00 22.49 -6.87
N ILE A 342 9.09 22.22 -5.95
CA ILE A 342 8.06 23.15 -5.50
C ILE A 342 8.68 24.03 -4.41
N LEU A 343 8.43 25.33 -4.44
CA LEU A 343 8.94 26.23 -3.40
C LEU A 343 8.16 26.12 -2.09
N THR A 344 8.44 25.08 -1.31
CA THR A 344 8.02 24.91 0.10
C THR A 344 9.23 24.50 0.95
N SER A 345 9.18 24.78 2.26
CA SER A 345 10.31 24.54 3.18
C SER A 345 10.64 23.06 3.23
N HIS A 346 9.61 22.21 3.14
CA HIS A 346 9.75 20.78 3.04
C HIS A 346 10.53 20.34 1.81
N SER A 347 10.15 20.84 0.62
CA SER A 347 10.80 20.47 -0.64
C SER A 347 12.25 20.95 -0.70
N LEU A 348 12.53 22.12 -0.11
CA LEU A 348 13.90 22.63 0.04
C LEU A 348 14.74 21.76 0.97
N GLY A 349 14.21 21.33 2.11
CA GLY A 349 14.89 20.38 2.99
C GLY A 349 15.22 19.06 2.29
N ARG A 350 14.26 18.53 1.51
CA ARG A 350 14.47 17.32 0.69
C ARG A 350 15.56 17.51 -0.36
N LEU A 351 15.63 18.67 -1.00
CA LEU A 351 16.72 18.97 -1.94
C LEU A 351 18.08 18.98 -1.24
N GLU A 352 18.18 19.49 -0.01
CA GLU A 352 19.43 19.46 0.77
C GLU A 352 19.86 18.03 1.12
N GLU A 353 18.91 17.16 1.47
CA GLU A 353 19.15 15.74 1.73
C GLU A 353 19.69 15.03 0.48
N LEU A 354 19.09 15.28 -0.68
CA LEU A 354 19.55 14.72 -1.95
C LEU A 354 20.94 15.23 -2.33
N ALA A 355 21.20 16.53 -2.13
CA ALA A 355 22.51 17.12 -2.37
C ALA A 355 23.59 16.61 -1.39
N ALA A 356 23.19 16.12 -0.20
CA ALA A 356 24.10 15.50 0.76
C ALA A 356 24.44 14.04 0.41
N ASN A 357 23.59 13.36 -0.36
CA ASN A 357 23.76 11.95 -0.71
C ASN A 357 24.67 11.79 -1.93
N TYR A 358 25.74 10.99 -1.79
CA TYR A 358 26.74 10.77 -2.84
C TYR A 358 26.15 10.17 -4.12
N SER A 359 25.22 9.21 -4.00
CA SER A 359 24.64 8.52 -5.15
C SER A 359 23.78 9.47 -6.00
N PHE A 360 23.12 10.45 -5.39
CA PHE A 360 22.31 11.42 -6.13
C PHE A 360 23.14 12.62 -6.60
N ARG A 361 24.02 13.18 -5.75
CA ARG A 361 24.71 14.43 -6.08
C ARG A 361 25.61 14.35 -7.32
N THR A 362 26.10 13.14 -7.63
CA THR A 362 26.93 12.84 -8.79
C THR A 362 26.12 12.59 -10.06
N ARG A 363 24.79 12.51 -9.98
CA ARG A 363 23.93 12.07 -11.10
C ARG A 363 22.87 13.07 -11.51
N VAL A 364 22.48 13.96 -10.61
CA VAL A 364 21.54 15.03 -10.91
C VAL A 364 22.15 15.98 -11.93
N GLN A 365 21.49 16.10 -13.07
CA GLN A 365 21.90 16.91 -14.22
C GLN A 365 21.02 18.14 -14.39
N GLU A 366 19.74 18.01 -14.05
CA GLU A 366 18.75 19.07 -14.22
C GLU A 366 18.00 19.36 -12.91
N LEU A 367 17.85 20.64 -12.60
CA LEU A 367 16.98 21.11 -11.52
C LEU A 367 15.87 21.99 -12.11
N TRP A 368 14.63 21.65 -11.84
CA TRP A 368 13.45 22.38 -12.27
C TRP A 368 12.81 23.06 -11.06
N VAL A 369 12.59 24.37 -11.13
CA VAL A 369 11.99 25.14 -10.05
C VAL A 369 10.63 25.66 -10.51
N VAL A 370 9.60 25.47 -9.68
CA VAL A 370 8.25 26.04 -9.90
C VAL A 370 8.06 27.23 -8.96
N PRO A 371 8.38 28.46 -9.41
CA PRO A 371 8.37 29.64 -8.56
C PRO A 371 6.97 30.17 -8.25
N SER A 372 5.97 29.88 -9.08
CA SER A 372 4.61 30.43 -8.96
C SER A 372 3.59 29.31 -8.78
N LEU A 373 3.64 28.67 -7.61
CA LEU A 373 2.77 27.53 -7.28
C LEU A 373 1.28 27.88 -7.31
N PHE A 374 0.95 29.09 -6.90
CA PHE A 374 -0.42 29.52 -6.67
C PHE A 374 -0.95 30.45 -7.76
N GLY A 375 -0.23 30.67 -8.86
CA GLY A 375 -0.70 31.51 -9.98
C GLY A 375 -1.18 32.92 -9.58
N GLY A 376 -0.67 33.48 -8.47
CA GLY A 376 -1.09 34.79 -7.94
C GLY A 376 -2.23 34.74 -6.90
N PHE A 377 -2.79 33.57 -6.59
CA PHE A 377 -3.92 33.42 -5.66
C PHE A 377 -3.53 33.43 -4.17
N TYR A 378 -2.58 34.25 -3.75
CA TYR A 378 -2.05 34.22 -2.38
C TYR A 378 -3.08 34.66 -1.32
N GLU A 379 -4.03 35.53 -1.69
CA GLU A 379 -5.05 36.08 -0.80
C GLU A 379 -6.45 35.52 -1.09
N MET A 380 -6.55 34.20 -1.23
CA MET A 380 -7.83 33.56 -1.52
C MET A 380 -8.71 33.45 -0.26
N ASP A 381 -9.91 34.02 -0.30
CA ASP A 381 -10.90 33.85 0.77
C ASP A 381 -11.58 32.46 0.72
N VAL A 382 -12.24 32.08 1.81
CA VAL A 382 -12.87 30.75 1.95
C VAL A 382 -13.92 30.47 0.86
N ASN A 383 -14.67 31.48 0.42
CA ASN A 383 -15.71 31.30 -0.59
C ASN A 383 -15.11 31.14 -1.99
N SER A 384 -14.08 31.92 -2.32
CA SER A 384 -13.32 31.75 -3.56
C SER A 384 -12.63 30.39 -3.60
N PHE A 385 -12.00 29.97 -2.48
CA PHE A 385 -11.41 28.64 -2.34
C PHE A 385 -12.42 27.53 -2.50
N LYS A 386 -13.59 27.66 -1.85
CA LYS A 386 -14.71 26.74 -2.02
C LYS A 386 -15.10 26.61 -3.49
N SER A 387 -15.28 27.74 -4.20
CA SER A 387 -15.62 27.75 -5.62
C SER A 387 -14.60 26.94 -6.45
N CYS A 388 -13.29 27.15 -6.22
CA CYS A 388 -12.21 26.45 -6.90
C CYS A 388 -12.20 24.93 -6.64
N ILE A 389 -12.50 24.48 -5.43
CA ILE A 389 -12.48 23.04 -5.08
C ILE A 389 -13.80 22.31 -5.34
N THR A 390 -14.90 23.04 -5.58
CA THR A 390 -16.25 22.48 -5.84
C THR A 390 -16.66 22.45 -7.31
N SER A 391 -15.87 23.04 -8.23
CA SER A 391 -16.22 23.08 -9.66
C SER A 391 -16.14 21.72 -10.39
N HIS A 392 -15.65 20.67 -9.71
CA HIS A 392 -15.54 19.31 -10.24
C HIS A 392 -16.87 18.56 -10.06
N ARG A 393 -17.52 18.19 -11.18
CA ARG A 393 -18.91 17.70 -11.24
C ARG A 393 -19.20 16.34 -10.57
N ASP A 394 -18.19 15.61 -10.10
CA ASP A 394 -18.35 14.21 -9.66
C ASP A 394 -17.91 13.92 -8.22
N LYS A 395 -17.72 14.93 -7.36
CA LYS A 395 -17.33 14.72 -5.94
C LYS A 395 -18.49 14.98 -4.96
N PRO A 396 -18.61 14.18 -3.88
CA PRO A 396 -19.58 14.43 -2.81
C PRO A 396 -19.37 15.82 -2.19
N SER A 397 -20.46 16.48 -1.78
CA SER A 397 -20.42 17.83 -1.23
C SER A 397 -19.56 17.86 0.03
N LYS A 398 -18.41 18.55 -0.01
CA LYS A 398 -17.53 18.72 1.16
C LYS A 398 -18.24 19.51 2.25
N THR A 399 -18.07 19.12 3.50
CA THR A 399 -18.68 19.83 4.63
C THR A 399 -17.94 21.13 4.94
N VAL A 400 -18.61 22.07 5.59
CA VAL A 400 -18.03 23.39 5.91
C VAL A 400 -16.74 23.23 6.74
N GLY A 401 -16.71 22.24 7.65
CA GLY A 401 -15.51 21.94 8.44
C GLY A 401 -14.34 21.43 7.60
N GLN A 402 -14.60 20.57 6.61
CA GLN A 402 -13.57 20.10 5.67
C GLN A 402 -13.04 21.23 4.77
N ILE A 403 -13.93 22.10 4.30
CA ILE A 403 -13.54 23.26 3.48
C ILE A 403 -12.66 24.22 4.30
N ASN A 404 -13.03 24.51 5.55
CA ASN A 404 -12.28 25.40 6.42
C ASN A 404 -10.90 24.83 6.82
N SER A 405 -10.83 23.53 7.09
CA SER A 405 -9.54 22.87 7.40
C SER A 405 -8.61 22.84 6.20
N GLN A 406 -9.12 22.50 5.00
CA GLN A 406 -8.36 22.58 3.75
C GLN A 406 -7.93 24.02 3.42
N HIS A 407 -8.78 25.02 3.67
CA HIS A 407 -8.42 26.43 3.49
C HIS A 407 -7.33 26.88 4.48
N THR A 408 -7.38 26.40 5.73
CA THR A 408 -6.35 26.68 6.73
C THR A 408 -5.01 26.08 6.32
N ALA A 409 -5.01 24.82 5.89
CA ALA A 409 -3.82 24.16 5.36
C ALA A 409 -3.31 24.89 4.10
N TYR A 410 -4.20 25.31 3.21
CA TYR A 410 -3.85 26.09 2.02
C TYR A 410 -3.11 27.38 2.40
N ARG A 411 -3.65 28.15 3.35
CA ARG A 411 -3.01 29.38 3.84
C ARG A 411 -1.64 29.11 4.46
N ALA A 412 -1.48 28.02 5.21
CA ALA A 412 -0.19 27.66 5.78
C ALA A 412 0.86 27.38 4.70
N VAL A 413 0.50 26.70 3.60
CA VAL A 413 1.43 26.43 2.50
C VAL A 413 1.71 27.69 1.67
N VAL A 414 0.72 28.57 1.50
CA VAL A 414 0.93 29.89 0.88
C VAL A 414 1.90 30.73 1.71
N GLU A 415 1.70 30.79 3.02
CA GLU A 415 2.57 31.52 3.94
C GLU A 415 4.00 30.97 3.90
N ASP A 416 4.18 29.64 3.95
CA ASP A 416 5.48 28.99 3.80
C ASP A 416 6.16 29.37 2.47
N HIS A 417 5.42 29.30 1.36
CA HIS A 417 5.92 29.66 0.03
C HIS A 417 6.35 31.13 -0.07
N LEU A 418 5.53 32.06 0.40
CA LEU A 418 5.84 33.49 0.40
C LEU A 418 7.06 33.78 1.28
N ASN A 419 7.11 33.20 2.48
CA ASN A 419 8.25 33.32 3.37
C ASN A 419 9.55 32.87 2.68
N ILE A 420 9.54 31.79 1.89
CA ILE A 420 10.73 31.33 1.15
C ILE A 420 11.19 32.31 0.08
N ILE A 421 10.23 32.91 -0.63
CA ILE A 421 10.50 33.90 -1.67
C ILE A 421 11.06 35.19 -1.05
N GLU A 422 10.52 35.62 0.09
CA GLU A 422 10.86 36.90 0.73
C GLU A 422 12.12 36.84 1.62
N SER A 423 12.38 35.71 2.29
CA SER A 423 13.44 35.59 3.31
C SER A 423 14.85 35.34 2.77
N GLY A 424 15.01 35.17 1.45
CA GLY A 424 16.27 34.74 0.84
C GLY A 424 16.63 33.27 1.09
N THR A 425 15.77 32.52 1.80
CA THR A 425 15.96 31.09 2.10
C THR A 425 16.18 30.26 0.84
N LEU A 426 15.43 30.56 -0.23
CA LEU A 426 15.58 29.89 -1.52
C LEU A 426 17.02 29.99 -2.03
N ASN A 427 17.57 31.20 -2.09
CA ASN A 427 18.92 31.44 -2.60
C ASN A 427 19.97 30.73 -1.73
N ASN A 428 19.81 30.77 -0.40
CA ASN A 428 20.74 30.12 0.51
C ASN A 428 20.77 28.60 0.30
N VAL A 429 19.59 27.96 0.24
CA VAL A 429 19.49 26.51 0.04
C VAL A 429 19.99 26.12 -1.35
N LEU A 430 19.53 26.82 -2.39
CA LEU A 430 19.96 26.52 -3.76
C LEU A 430 21.46 26.67 -3.94
N ASN A 431 22.08 27.74 -3.46
CA ASN A 431 23.54 27.91 -3.55
C ASN A 431 24.30 26.77 -2.86
N LYS A 432 23.83 26.35 -1.68
CA LYS A 432 24.42 25.23 -0.94
C LYS A 432 24.25 23.90 -1.69
N CYS A 433 23.09 23.65 -2.29
CA CYS A 433 22.83 22.44 -3.06
C CYS A 433 23.58 22.41 -4.39
N MET A 434 23.57 23.52 -5.14
CA MET A 434 24.30 23.65 -6.42
C MET A 434 25.80 23.44 -6.24
N ALA A 435 26.38 23.93 -5.13
CA ALA A 435 27.79 23.69 -4.82
C ALA A 435 28.13 22.21 -4.56
N ARG A 436 27.13 21.35 -4.35
CA ARG A 436 27.29 19.91 -4.07
C ARG A 436 26.94 19.03 -5.27
N PHE A 437 26.10 19.50 -6.19
CA PHE A 437 25.74 18.75 -7.39
C PHE A 437 26.86 18.84 -8.42
N GLU A 438 27.60 17.75 -8.59
CA GLU A 438 28.83 17.71 -9.40
C GLU A 438 28.53 17.81 -10.91
N ASN A 439 27.37 17.31 -11.33
CA ASN A 439 26.95 17.22 -12.74
C ASN A 439 25.73 18.08 -13.09
N LEU A 440 25.34 19.01 -12.21
CA LEU A 440 24.23 19.92 -12.48
C LEU A 440 24.63 20.90 -13.60
N THR A 441 24.02 20.74 -14.76
CA THR A 441 24.33 21.54 -15.95
C THR A 441 23.22 22.52 -16.28
N VAL A 442 21.99 22.21 -15.87
CA VAL A 442 20.80 22.93 -16.29
C VAL A 442 19.91 23.23 -15.09
N ILE A 443 19.52 24.49 -14.96
CA ILE A 443 18.48 24.93 -14.03
C ILE A 443 17.38 25.58 -14.84
N ARG A 444 16.17 25.03 -14.74
CA ARG A 444 15.00 25.49 -15.48
C ARG A 444 13.99 26.05 -14.49
N MET A 445 13.32 27.10 -14.92
CA MET A 445 12.13 27.60 -14.25
C MET A 445 10.94 27.18 -15.08
N GLN A 446 9.98 26.51 -14.43
CA GLN A 446 8.72 26.18 -15.07
C GLN A 446 7.65 27.12 -14.55
N LEU A 447 7.17 28.00 -15.42
CA LEU A 447 5.89 28.66 -15.20
C LEU A 447 4.79 27.65 -15.51
N LYS A 448 4.00 27.31 -14.50
CA LYS A 448 2.78 26.53 -14.69
C LYS A 448 1.60 27.46 -14.50
N ASP A 449 0.66 27.43 -15.44
CA ASP A 449 -0.58 28.21 -15.34
C ASP A 449 -1.38 27.77 -14.12
N SER A 450 -2.23 28.66 -13.59
CA SER A 450 -3.07 28.42 -12.41
C SER A 450 -3.87 27.13 -12.49
N ASP A 451 -4.22 26.69 -13.69
CA ASP A 451 -4.96 25.45 -13.94
C ASP A 451 -4.18 24.21 -13.50
N PHE A 452 -2.85 24.24 -13.46
CA PHE A 452 -2.02 23.14 -12.96
C PHE A 452 -2.19 22.88 -11.46
N PHE A 453 -2.43 23.95 -10.69
CA PHE A 453 -2.65 23.85 -9.25
C PHE A 453 -4.02 23.24 -8.95
N TRP A 454 -5.05 23.64 -9.71
CA TRP A 454 -6.46 23.26 -9.48
C TRP A 454 -6.93 22.01 -10.25
N ASN A 455 -6.28 21.61 -11.35
CA ASN A 455 -6.66 20.41 -12.09
C ASN A 455 -6.03 19.13 -11.54
N SER A 456 -6.84 18.08 -11.50
CA SER A 456 -6.42 16.72 -11.10
C SER A 456 -5.82 15.91 -12.27
N ASN A 457 -5.78 16.47 -13.48
CA ASN A 457 -5.30 15.79 -14.67
C ASN A 457 -4.25 16.64 -15.40
N PRO A 458 -2.95 16.42 -15.17
CA PRO A 458 -1.93 16.96 -16.06
C PRO A 458 -1.90 16.08 -17.32
N ILE A 459 -2.78 16.37 -18.28
CA ILE A 459 -2.67 15.75 -19.61
C ILE A 459 -1.38 16.27 -20.24
N ALA A 460 -0.48 15.31 -20.46
CA ALA A 460 0.55 15.25 -21.48
C ALA A 460 1.66 16.34 -21.46
N LYS A 461 2.88 15.84 -21.27
CA LYS A 461 4.20 16.48 -21.48
C LYS A 461 4.73 17.26 -20.28
N ASP A 462 5.28 16.55 -19.31
CA ASP A 462 6.49 16.97 -18.61
C ASP A 462 7.30 15.73 -18.20
N GLU A 463 8.61 15.75 -18.45
CA GLU A 463 9.59 14.72 -18.08
C GLU A 463 10.15 14.92 -16.65
N VAL A 464 9.47 15.73 -15.84
CA VAL A 464 10.04 16.32 -14.61
C VAL A 464 9.29 15.87 -13.37
N GLN A 465 10.04 15.40 -12.36
CA GLN A 465 9.53 14.87 -11.09
C GLN A 465 9.54 15.94 -9.98
N PHE A 466 8.41 16.36 -9.40
CA PHE A 466 8.39 17.44 -8.40
C PHE A 466 8.40 16.98 -6.93
N LEU A 467 9.42 17.39 -6.18
CA LEU A 467 9.51 17.23 -4.72
C LEU A 467 8.37 17.97 -4.01
N GLY A 468 7.72 17.28 -3.05
CA GLY A 468 6.75 17.86 -2.11
C GLY A 468 5.32 18.03 -2.60
N TRP A 469 4.97 17.48 -3.77
CA TRP A 469 3.64 17.65 -4.38
C TRP A 469 2.50 16.95 -3.62
N GLN A 470 2.77 15.86 -2.87
CA GLN A 470 1.74 15.05 -2.19
C GLN A 470 1.12 15.70 -0.95
N ARG A 471 1.78 16.69 -0.30
CA ARG A 471 1.27 17.36 0.91
C ARG A 471 0.38 18.58 0.65
N PHE A 472 -0.06 18.79 -0.59
CA PHE A 472 -0.93 19.92 -0.91
C PHE A 472 -2.40 19.65 -0.55
N PRO A 473 -3.07 20.54 0.19
CA PRO A 473 -4.43 20.34 0.74
C PRO A 473 -5.57 20.23 -0.29
N LEU A 474 -5.24 20.24 -1.59
CA LEU A 474 -6.17 20.00 -2.69
C LEU A 474 -6.34 18.51 -3.02
N THR A 475 -5.47 17.64 -2.51
CA THR A 475 -5.65 16.19 -2.56
C THR A 475 -6.86 15.82 -1.71
N GLY A 476 -8.00 15.64 -2.37
CA GLY A 476 -9.29 15.49 -1.72
C GLY A 476 -9.34 14.34 -0.70
N ASN A 477 -9.97 14.66 0.43
CA ASN A 477 -10.49 13.80 1.49
C ASN A 477 -11.29 12.60 1.03
#